data_AF-A0A2K5RQA0-F1
#
_entry.id   AF-A0A2K5RQA0-F1
#
_cell.length_a   1.000
_cell.length_b   1.000
_cell.length_c   1.000
_cell.angle_alpha   90.00
_cell.angle_beta   90.00
_cell.angle_gamma   90.00
#
_symmetry.space_group_name_H-M   'P 1'
#
loop_
_entity.id
_entity.type
_entity.pdbx_description
1 polymer ?
#
loop_
_entity_poly.entity_id
_entity_poly.type
_entity_poly.pdbx_seq_one_letter_code
_entity_poly.pdbx_strand_id
1 'polypeptide(L)'
;MRGSITFKIVPSYRTQSSSCERDSPSTSRQSPANGHSSTNNSVSIYVRAQFEYDPAKDDLIPCKEAGIRFRVGDIIQIISKDDHNWWQGKLENSKNGTAGLIPSPELQEWRVACIAMEKTKQEQQASCTWFGKKKKQYKDKYLAKHNAVFDQLDLVTYEEVVKLPAFKRKTLVLLGAHGVGRRHIKNTLITKHPDRFAYPIPHTTRPPKKDEENGKNYYFVSHDQMMQDISNNEYLEYGSHEDAMYGTKLETIRKIHEQGLIAILDVEPQVISCLLWCLRMPTAVPGQNQDESLQRLQKESDILQRTYAHYFDLTIINNEIDETIRHLEEAVELVCTAPQWVPVSWVY
;
A
#
# COMPACT_ATOMS: atom_id res chain seq x y z
N MET A 1 -7.83 13.33 22.45
CA MET A 1 -7.90 12.18 21.51
C MET A 1 -6.48 11.87 21.07
N ARG A 2 -6.16 10.62 20.71
CA ARG A 2 -4.80 10.16 20.39
C ARG A 2 -4.82 9.43 19.03
N GLY A 3 -3.73 9.57 18.28
CA GLY A 3 -3.63 9.07 16.91
C GLY A 3 -3.54 7.54 16.78
N SER A 4 -3.78 7.08 15.56
CA SER A 4 -3.76 5.68 15.15
C SER A 4 -2.35 5.17 14.79
N ILE A 5 -2.17 3.86 14.95
CA ILE A 5 -1.10 3.06 14.37
C ILE A 5 -1.72 2.16 13.30
N THR A 6 -1.01 1.96 12.21
CA THR A 6 -1.54 1.26 11.04
C THR A 6 -0.51 0.30 10.48
N PHE A 7 -0.96 -0.76 9.82
CA PHE A 7 -0.10 -1.90 9.50
C PHE A 7 -0.20 -2.29 8.04
N LYS A 8 0.94 -2.70 7.46
CA LYS A 8 1.01 -3.34 6.14
C LYS A 8 1.79 -4.64 6.25
N ILE A 9 1.31 -5.68 5.59
CA ILE A 9 1.88 -7.03 5.63
C ILE A 9 2.21 -7.44 4.19
N VAL A 10 3.49 -7.35 3.84
CA VAL A 10 4.01 -7.63 2.49
C VAL A 10 4.50 -9.08 2.34
N PRO A 11 4.57 -9.63 1.12
CA PRO A 11 5.22 -10.92 0.86
C PRO A 11 6.74 -10.77 0.86
N SER A 12 7.45 -11.90 0.84
CA SER A 12 8.89 -11.88 0.61
C SER A 12 9.19 -11.55 -0.85
N TYR A 13 10.09 -10.60 -1.08
CA TYR A 13 10.69 -10.36 -2.39
C TYR A 13 11.25 -11.68 -2.99
N ARG A 14 10.91 -11.97 -4.25
CA ARG A 14 11.63 -12.93 -5.09
C ARG A 14 12.52 -12.14 -6.04
N THR A 15 13.78 -12.52 -6.14
CA THR A 15 14.60 -12.16 -7.31
C THR A 15 14.01 -12.80 -8.56
N GLN A 16 14.04 -12.10 -9.70
CA GLN A 16 13.78 -12.72 -10.99
C GLN A 16 14.92 -13.69 -11.32
N SER A 17 14.71 -14.99 -11.10
CA SER A 17 15.66 -16.03 -11.49
C SER A 17 15.62 -16.23 -13.01
N SER A 18 16.59 -15.66 -13.71
CA SER A 18 16.72 -15.74 -15.16
C SER A 18 17.25 -17.10 -15.61
N SER A 19 16.36 -18.06 -15.86
CA SER A 19 16.66 -19.24 -16.67
C SER A 19 15.42 -19.66 -17.45
N CYS A 20 15.53 -19.55 -18.78
CA CYS A 20 14.52 -20.04 -19.70
C CYS A 20 14.88 -21.45 -20.15
N GLU A 21 13.90 -22.36 -20.17
CA GLU A 21 13.97 -23.55 -21.01
C GLU A 21 12.56 -23.88 -21.52
N ARG A 22 12.47 -24.22 -22.81
CA ARG A 22 11.21 -24.45 -23.53
C ARG A 22 11.17 -25.88 -24.02
N ASP A 23 10.55 -26.76 -23.25
CA ASP A 23 10.13 -28.06 -23.75
C ASP A 23 8.66 -28.01 -24.19
N SER A 24 8.40 -28.53 -25.38
CA SER A 24 7.08 -28.55 -26.02
C SER A 24 6.78 -29.97 -26.52
N PRO A 25 5.90 -30.73 -25.84
CA PRO A 25 5.45 -32.02 -26.33
C PRO A 25 4.63 -31.86 -27.61
N SER A 26 5.01 -32.58 -28.66
CA SER A 26 4.27 -32.60 -29.93
C SER A 26 2.98 -33.41 -29.80
N THR A 27 1.85 -32.86 -30.25
CA THR A 27 0.59 -33.59 -30.39
C THR A 27 0.26 -33.81 -31.86
N SER A 28 0.06 -35.08 -32.23
CA SER A 28 -0.24 -35.51 -33.59
C SER A 28 -1.71 -35.26 -33.95
N ARG A 29 -1.98 -35.02 -35.25
CA ARG A 29 -3.32 -34.76 -35.77
C ARG A 29 -4.22 -36.01 -35.64
N GLN A 30 -5.37 -35.87 -34.98
CA GLN A 30 -6.58 -36.63 -35.33
C GLN A 30 -7.85 -35.94 -34.82
N SER A 31 -8.89 -35.97 -35.66
CA SER A 31 -10.25 -35.42 -35.48
C SER A 31 -11.17 -36.18 -36.45
N PRO A 32 -12.52 -36.18 -36.30
CA PRO A 32 -13.34 -35.34 -35.41
C PRO A 32 -14.40 -36.13 -34.60
N ALA A 33 -15.40 -35.38 -34.07
CA ALA A 33 -16.72 -35.80 -33.61
C ALA A 33 -16.86 -36.46 -32.22
N ASN A 34 -17.07 -35.63 -31.19
CA ASN A 34 -18.39 -35.55 -30.53
C ASN A 34 -18.50 -34.36 -29.54
N GLY A 35 -19.74 -33.93 -29.26
CA GLY A 35 -20.15 -33.17 -28.06
C GLY A 35 -19.41 -31.87 -27.72
N HIS A 36 -19.90 -30.72 -28.17
CA HIS A 36 -19.55 -29.43 -27.56
C HIS A 36 -20.19 -29.29 -26.16
N SER A 37 -19.42 -29.57 -25.12
CA SER A 37 -19.61 -28.96 -23.80
C SER A 37 -18.38 -28.12 -23.47
N SER A 38 -18.20 -27.02 -24.20
CA SER A 38 -17.16 -26.03 -23.94
C SER A 38 -17.45 -25.35 -22.60
N THR A 39 -16.91 -25.91 -21.52
CA THR A 39 -16.84 -25.26 -20.21
C THR A 39 -15.94 -24.03 -20.35
N ASN A 40 -16.55 -22.89 -20.71
CA ASN A 40 -15.91 -21.59 -20.63
C ASN A 40 -15.56 -21.37 -19.16
N ASN A 41 -14.33 -21.72 -18.79
CA ASN A 41 -13.77 -21.48 -17.47
C ASN A 41 -13.40 -20.00 -17.39
N SER A 42 -14.43 -19.15 -17.40
CA SER A 42 -14.32 -17.70 -17.37
C SER A 42 -13.61 -17.30 -16.08
N VAL A 43 -12.35 -16.89 -16.21
CA VAL A 43 -11.51 -16.47 -15.08
C VAL A 43 -12.23 -15.30 -14.41
N SER A 44 -12.75 -15.55 -13.20
CA SER A 44 -13.47 -14.53 -12.44
C SER A 44 -12.46 -13.48 -11.98
N ILE A 45 -12.59 -12.28 -12.51
CA ILE A 45 -11.75 -11.14 -12.14
C ILE A 45 -12.27 -10.59 -10.81
N TYR A 46 -11.39 -10.41 -9.85
CA TYR A 46 -11.68 -9.76 -8.58
C TYR A 46 -10.78 -8.55 -8.40
N VAL A 47 -11.33 -7.48 -7.83
CA VAL A 47 -10.59 -6.27 -7.51
C VAL A 47 -10.79 -5.85 -6.06
N ARG A 48 -9.77 -5.24 -5.46
CA ARG A 48 -9.89 -4.48 -4.22
C ARG A 48 -10.17 -3.02 -4.57
N ALA A 49 -11.22 -2.45 -4.00
CA ALA A 49 -11.48 -1.02 -4.08
C ALA A 49 -10.42 -0.25 -3.30
N GLN A 50 -9.77 0.72 -3.93
CA GLN A 50 -8.73 1.54 -3.28
C GLN A 50 -9.29 2.91 -2.82
N PHE A 51 -10.51 3.27 -3.23
CA PHE A 51 -11.26 4.48 -2.82
C PHE A 51 -12.64 4.11 -2.23
N GLU A 52 -13.32 5.08 -1.59
CA GLU A 52 -14.71 4.92 -1.14
C GLU A 52 -15.71 5.38 -2.20
N TYR A 53 -16.82 4.65 -2.35
CA TYR A 53 -17.90 5.01 -3.27
C TYR A 53 -19.30 4.98 -2.62
N ASP A 54 -20.08 6.01 -2.92
CA ASP A 54 -21.39 6.29 -2.32
C ASP A 54 -22.39 6.74 -3.41
N PRO A 55 -23.12 5.79 -4.06
CA PRO A 55 -23.98 6.11 -5.21
C PRO A 55 -25.13 7.08 -4.89
N ALA A 56 -25.51 7.22 -3.62
CA ALA A 56 -26.48 8.24 -3.21
C ALA A 56 -25.98 9.68 -3.50
N LYS A 57 -24.66 9.91 -3.42
CA LYS A 57 -23.99 11.20 -3.64
C LYS A 57 -23.53 11.42 -5.09
N ASP A 58 -23.82 10.47 -5.99
CA ASP A 58 -23.30 10.47 -7.34
C ASP A 58 -24.40 10.85 -8.35
N ASP A 59 -24.32 12.04 -8.94
CA ASP A 59 -25.32 12.51 -9.91
C ASP A 59 -25.00 12.08 -11.36
N LEU A 60 -24.00 11.22 -11.57
CA LEU A 60 -23.63 10.64 -12.86
C LEU A 60 -24.07 9.18 -13.02
N ILE A 61 -24.52 8.52 -11.94
CA ILE A 61 -25.01 7.14 -12.01
C ILE A 61 -26.40 7.08 -12.65
N PRO A 62 -26.69 6.14 -13.59
CA PRO A 62 -27.99 6.06 -14.25
C PRO A 62 -29.18 5.78 -13.31
N CYS A 63 -28.92 5.11 -12.18
CA CYS A 63 -29.89 4.78 -11.15
C CYS A 63 -29.14 4.59 -9.83
N LYS A 64 -29.48 5.37 -8.80
CA LYS A 64 -28.75 5.38 -7.51
C LYS A 64 -28.97 4.08 -6.72
N GLU A 65 -30.13 3.47 -6.93
CA GLU A 65 -30.58 2.20 -6.35
C GLU A 65 -29.87 0.98 -6.96
N ALA A 66 -29.36 1.11 -8.19
CA ALA A 66 -28.57 0.09 -8.87
C ALA A 66 -27.07 0.14 -8.53
N GLY A 67 -26.62 1.18 -7.82
CA GLY A 67 -25.21 1.36 -7.47
C GLY A 67 -24.78 0.55 -6.25
N ILE A 68 -23.58 -0.04 -6.29
CA ILE A 68 -22.97 -0.69 -5.13
C ILE A 68 -22.18 0.34 -4.32
N ARG A 69 -22.59 0.58 -3.08
CA ARG A 69 -21.78 1.31 -2.09
C ARG A 69 -20.61 0.43 -1.64
N PHE A 70 -19.39 0.96 -1.62
CA PHE A 70 -18.19 0.27 -1.11
C PHE A 70 -17.21 1.22 -0.43
N ARG A 71 -16.26 0.67 0.32
CA ARG A 71 -15.16 1.38 1.00
C ARG A 71 -13.80 0.92 0.49
N VAL A 72 -12.75 1.64 0.87
CA VAL A 72 -11.36 1.19 0.73
C VAL A 72 -11.21 -0.20 1.37
N GLY A 73 -10.63 -1.15 0.63
CA GLY A 73 -10.42 -2.53 1.06
C GLY A 73 -11.51 -3.52 0.69
N ASP A 74 -12.70 -3.08 0.25
CA ASP A 74 -13.77 -3.99 -0.17
C ASP A 74 -13.37 -4.78 -1.43
N ILE A 75 -13.73 -6.07 -1.45
CA ILE A 75 -13.44 -6.97 -2.57
C ILE A 75 -14.68 -7.13 -3.45
N ILE A 76 -14.51 -6.83 -4.74
CA ILE A 76 -15.57 -6.80 -5.74
C ILE A 76 -15.22 -7.80 -6.85
N GLN A 77 -16.09 -8.79 -7.08
CA GLN A 77 -16.08 -9.61 -8.28
C GLN A 77 -16.56 -8.76 -9.45
N ILE A 78 -15.81 -8.71 -10.55
CA ILE A 78 -16.25 -8.05 -11.78
C ILE A 78 -17.03 -9.04 -12.64
N ILE A 79 -18.23 -8.63 -13.06
CA ILE A 79 -19.19 -9.44 -13.83
C ILE A 79 -19.22 -9.01 -15.30
N SER A 80 -19.19 -7.69 -15.55
CA SER A 80 -19.08 -7.12 -16.90
C SER A 80 -18.30 -5.81 -16.89
N LYS A 81 -17.56 -5.56 -17.97
CA LYS A 81 -16.82 -4.32 -18.28
C LYS A 81 -17.33 -3.69 -19.59
N ASP A 82 -18.54 -4.04 -20.04
CA ASP A 82 -19.03 -3.73 -21.39
C ASP A 82 -19.38 -2.24 -21.59
N ASP A 83 -19.73 -1.52 -20.51
CA ASP A 83 -19.84 -0.06 -20.51
C ASP A 83 -18.54 0.58 -20.00
N HIS A 84 -18.05 1.58 -20.74
CA HIS A 84 -16.78 2.28 -20.47
C HIS A 84 -16.80 3.12 -19.18
N ASN A 85 -17.97 3.45 -18.64
CA ASN A 85 -18.16 4.28 -17.45
C ASN A 85 -18.67 3.47 -16.25
N TRP A 86 -19.46 2.42 -16.49
CA TRP A 86 -20.23 1.71 -15.47
C TRP A 86 -20.06 0.19 -15.55
N TRP A 87 -19.06 -0.33 -14.85
CA TRP A 87 -18.85 -1.77 -14.73
C TRP A 87 -19.92 -2.41 -13.84
N GLN A 88 -20.24 -3.67 -14.11
CA GLN A 88 -21.09 -4.48 -13.23
C GLN A 88 -20.20 -5.26 -12.28
N GLY A 89 -20.39 -5.05 -10.98
CA GLY A 89 -19.66 -5.75 -9.92
C GLY A 89 -20.60 -6.44 -8.93
N LYS A 90 -20.00 -7.21 -8.01
CA LYS A 90 -20.65 -7.79 -6.81
C LYS A 90 -19.67 -7.84 -5.65
N LEU A 91 -20.08 -7.42 -4.46
CA LEU A 91 -19.28 -7.54 -3.23
C LEU A 91 -19.18 -9.01 -2.78
N GLU A 92 -17.95 -9.53 -2.69
CA GLU A 92 -17.63 -10.92 -2.27
C GLU A 92 -18.21 -11.26 -0.89
N ASN A 93 -18.10 -10.34 0.07
CA ASN A 93 -18.54 -10.56 1.45
C ASN A 93 -20.08 -10.49 1.60
N SER A 94 -20.82 -10.10 0.57
CA SER A 94 -22.28 -9.98 0.62
C SER A 94 -22.95 -11.30 0.23
N LYS A 95 -23.32 -12.10 1.25
CA LYS A 95 -23.93 -13.44 1.07
C LYS A 95 -25.13 -13.47 0.12
N ASN A 96 -25.94 -12.41 0.14
CA ASN A 96 -27.10 -12.22 -0.74
C ASN A 96 -26.89 -11.04 -1.72
N GLY A 97 -25.64 -10.68 -2.03
CA GLY A 97 -25.32 -9.55 -2.90
C GLY A 97 -25.80 -9.77 -4.34
N THR A 98 -26.70 -8.90 -4.79
CA THR A 98 -27.04 -8.74 -6.21
C THR A 98 -25.87 -8.09 -6.95
N ALA A 99 -25.78 -8.31 -8.27
CA ALA A 99 -24.93 -7.49 -9.13
C ALA A 99 -25.43 -6.04 -9.17
N GLY A 100 -24.52 -5.08 -9.35
CA GLY A 100 -24.85 -3.67 -9.44
C GLY A 100 -23.71 -2.83 -10.02
N LEU A 101 -23.97 -1.55 -10.23
CA LEU A 101 -23.07 -0.64 -10.93
C LEU A 101 -21.97 -0.12 -10.00
N ILE A 102 -20.75 -0.10 -10.52
CA ILE A 102 -19.59 0.60 -9.95
C ILE A 102 -18.97 1.50 -11.04
N PRO A 103 -18.37 2.65 -10.70
CA PRO A 103 -17.65 3.46 -11.68
C PRO A 103 -16.46 2.67 -12.24
N SER A 104 -16.20 2.76 -13.54
CA SER A 104 -14.99 2.22 -14.16
C SER A 104 -13.73 2.96 -13.67
N PRO A 105 -12.52 2.40 -13.86
CA PRO A 105 -11.27 3.13 -13.65
C PRO A 105 -11.28 4.48 -14.38
N GLU A 106 -11.66 4.50 -15.66
CA GLU A 106 -11.62 5.69 -16.50
C GLU A 106 -12.60 6.78 -16.02
N LEU A 107 -13.78 6.40 -15.53
CA LEU A 107 -14.73 7.32 -14.90
C LEU A 107 -14.20 7.86 -13.57
N GLN A 108 -13.51 7.05 -12.78
CA GLN A 108 -12.93 7.45 -11.50
C GLN A 108 -11.70 8.36 -11.69
N GLU A 109 -10.81 8.05 -12.64
CA GLU A 109 -9.69 8.91 -13.03
C GLU A 109 -10.19 10.29 -13.51
N TRP A 110 -11.23 10.30 -14.34
CA TRP A 110 -11.88 11.54 -14.79
C TRP A 110 -12.44 12.37 -13.62
N ARG A 111 -13.06 11.72 -12.62
CA ARG A 111 -13.55 12.40 -11.39
C ARG A 111 -12.40 13.02 -10.59
N VAL A 112 -11.33 12.27 -10.35
CA VAL A 112 -10.15 12.75 -9.62
C VAL A 112 -9.50 13.93 -10.35
N ALA A 113 -9.36 13.85 -11.67
CA ALA A 113 -8.84 14.93 -12.50
C ALA A 113 -9.73 16.19 -12.47
N CYS A 114 -11.06 16.05 -12.56
CA CYS A 114 -11.98 17.18 -12.42
C CYS A 114 -11.87 17.86 -11.04
N ILE A 115 -11.84 17.08 -9.95
CA ILE A 115 -11.68 17.62 -8.58
C ILE A 115 -10.34 18.34 -8.43
N ALA A 116 -9.25 17.81 -9.01
CA ALA A 116 -7.94 18.47 -9.01
C ALA A 116 -7.98 19.81 -9.76
N MET A 117 -8.55 19.83 -10.97
CA MET A 117 -8.70 21.06 -11.77
C MET A 117 -9.57 22.12 -11.07
N GLU A 118 -10.62 21.71 -10.36
CA GLU A 118 -11.45 22.64 -9.59
C GLU A 118 -10.71 23.23 -8.38
N LYS A 119 -9.90 22.43 -7.67
CA LYS A 119 -9.04 22.93 -6.57
C LYS A 119 -8.00 23.93 -7.08
N THR A 120 -7.22 23.57 -8.10
CA THR A 120 -6.21 24.47 -8.68
C THR A 120 -6.83 25.78 -9.17
N LYS A 121 -8.05 25.73 -9.70
CA LYS A 121 -8.81 26.93 -10.10
C LYS A 121 -9.25 27.77 -8.90
N GLN A 122 -9.71 27.17 -7.80
CA GLN A 122 -10.06 27.89 -6.57
C GLN A 122 -8.82 28.53 -5.93
N GLU A 123 -7.69 27.83 -5.90
CA GLU A 123 -6.39 28.32 -5.38
C GLU A 123 -5.86 29.50 -6.21
N GLN A 124 -5.88 29.40 -7.55
CA GLN A 124 -5.53 30.51 -8.43
C GLN A 124 -6.50 31.70 -8.28
N GLN A 125 -7.79 31.43 -8.14
CA GLN A 125 -8.82 32.47 -7.96
C GLN A 125 -8.80 33.12 -6.55
N ALA A 126 -8.15 32.49 -5.57
CA ALA A 126 -7.82 33.10 -4.28
C ALA A 126 -6.52 33.95 -4.31
N SER A 127 -5.68 33.77 -5.35
CA SER A 127 -4.35 34.38 -5.46
C SER A 127 -4.31 35.67 -6.30
N CYS A 128 -5.33 35.95 -7.12
CA CYS A 128 -5.38 37.18 -7.92
C CYS A 128 -6.76 37.86 -7.96
N THR A 129 -6.75 39.17 -7.72
CA THR A 129 -7.88 40.05 -8.04
C THR A 129 -7.90 40.41 -9.53
N TRP A 130 -9.10 40.78 -10.01
CA TRP A 130 -9.33 41.52 -11.27
C TRP A 130 -9.10 40.79 -12.61
N PHE A 131 -10.19 40.27 -13.19
CA PHE A 131 -10.66 40.43 -14.59
C PHE A 131 -11.50 39.21 -15.05
N GLY A 132 -12.82 39.38 -15.15
CA GLY A 132 -13.72 38.31 -15.56
C GLY A 132 -13.71 38.05 -17.07
N LYS A 133 -13.64 36.77 -17.47
CA LYS A 133 -13.95 36.30 -18.84
C LYS A 133 -14.89 35.09 -18.81
N LYS A 134 -15.64 34.94 -19.90
CA LYS A 134 -16.89 34.16 -20.01
C LYS A 134 -16.75 32.67 -19.66
N LYS A 135 -17.81 32.05 -19.11
CA LYS A 135 -17.96 30.58 -19.06
C LYS A 135 -17.80 30.01 -20.48
N LYS A 136 -16.72 29.27 -20.76
CA LYS A 136 -16.64 28.40 -21.94
C LYS A 136 -17.21 27.03 -21.57
N GLN A 137 -18.25 26.60 -22.29
CA GLN A 137 -18.79 25.25 -22.18
C GLN A 137 -17.78 24.29 -22.84
N TYR A 138 -17.07 23.48 -22.04
CA TYR A 138 -16.11 22.50 -22.58
C TYR A 138 -16.83 21.16 -22.78
N LYS A 139 -17.41 20.99 -23.98
CA LYS A 139 -17.95 19.71 -24.47
C LYS A 139 -17.06 19.16 -25.61
N ASP A 140 -15.76 19.36 -25.47
CA ASP A 140 -14.72 18.91 -26.39
C ASP A 140 -13.99 17.69 -25.83
N LYS A 141 -13.55 16.81 -26.73
CA LYS A 141 -13.04 15.46 -26.41
C LYS A 141 -11.69 15.47 -25.69
N TYR A 142 -11.44 14.36 -24.98
CA TYR A 142 -10.14 13.84 -24.58
C TYR A 142 -8.98 14.34 -25.47
N LEU A 143 -8.09 15.13 -24.88
CA LEU A 143 -6.77 15.44 -25.43
C LEU A 143 -5.73 14.90 -24.47
N ALA A 144 -4.95 13.91 -24.92
CA ALA A 144 -3.84 13.29 -24.18
C ALA A 144 -2.63 14.24 -24.09
N LYS A 145 -2.84 15.43 -23.51
CA LYS A 145 -1.88 16.53 -23.42
C LYS A 145 -1.71 17.09 -22.01
N HIS A 146 -2.16 16.31 -21.02
CA HIS A 146 -2.10 16.64 -19.58
C HIS A 146 -1.33 15.59 -18.77
N ASN A 147 -0.55 14.70 -19.42
CA ASN A 147 0.17 13.59 -18.77
C ASN A 147 0.94 14.03 -17.51
N ALA A 148 1.67 15.15 -17.56
CA ALA A 148 2.41 15.67 -16.40
C ALA A 148 1.55 16.04 -15.16
N VAL A 149 0.22 16.07 -15.27
CA VAL A 149 -0.73 16.15 -14.13
C VAL A 149 -1.18 14.75 -13.69
N PHE A 150 -1.43 13.84 -14.64
CA PHE A 150 -1.78 12.44 -14.35
C PHE A 150 -0.60 11.66 -13.75
N ASP A 151 0.63 11.89 -14.21
CA ASP A 151 1.89 11.32 -13.69
C ASP A 151 2.18 11.80 -12.23
N GLN A 152 1.45 12.80 -11.73
CA GLN A 152 1.52 13.31 -10.36
C GLN A 152 0.28 12.95 -9.51
N LEU A 153 -0.76 12.41 -10.14
CA LEU A 153 -1.92 11.88 -9.44
C LEU A 153 -1.65 10.39 -9.18
N ASP A 154 -1.56 10.00 -7.91
CA ASP A 154 -1.75 8.61 -7.54
C ASP A 154 -3.21 8.27 -7.87
N LEU A 155 -3.45 7.59 -9.01
CA LEU A 155 -4.78 7.35 -9.57
C LEU A 155 -5.44 6.14 -8.89
N VAL A 156 -5.78 6.36 -7.63
CA VAL A 156 -6.37 5.38 -6.70
C VAL A 156 -7.76 4.92 -7.19
N THR A 157 -7.77 3.85 -8.00
CA THR A 157 -8.97 3.20 -8.55
C THR A 157 -9.18 1.80 -7.95
N TYR A 158 -8.69 0.76 -8.61
CA TYR A 158 -8.88 -0.63 -8.23
C TYR A 158 -7.58 -1.43 -8.43
N GLU A 159 -7.28 -2.34 -7.51
CA GLU A 159 -6.16 -3.28 -7.64
C GLU A 159 -6.71 -4.68 -7.95
N GLU A 160 -6.21 -5.34 -8.99
CA GLU A 160 -6.63 -6.71 -9.31
C GLU A 160 -6.04 -7.69 -8.29
N VAL A 161 -6.88 -8.57 -7.74
CA VAL A 161 -6.52 -9.47 -6.63
C VAL A 161 -6.91 -10.92 -6.88
N VAL A 162 -6.13 -11.83 -6.30
CA VAL A 162 -6.38 -13.27 -6.30
C VAL A 162 -6.46 -13.80 -4.87
N LYS A 163 -7.35 -14.77 -4.64
CA LYS A 163 -7.56 -15.41 -3.33
C LYS A 163 -6.58 -16.58 -3.18
N LEU A 164 -5.51 -16.39 -2.40
CA LEU A 164 -4.59 -17.48 -2.08
C LEU A 164 -5.04 -18.23 -0.82
N PRO A 165 -4.72 -19.53 -0.70
CA PRO A 165 -4.74 -20.24 0.58
C PRO A 165 -3.88 -19.53 1.63
N ALA A 166 -4.08 -19.86 2.91
CA ALA A 166 -3.29 -19.32 4.00
C ALA A 166 -1.78 -19.57 3.80
N PHE A 167 -0.96 -18.52 3.97
CA PHE A 167 0.49 -18.60 3.80
C PHE A 167 1.22 -17.81 4.90
N LYS A 168 2.38 -18.31 5.34
CA LYS A 168 3.19 -17.63 6.36
C LYS A 168 3.65 -16.28 5.83
N ARG A 169 3.23 -15.22 6.52
CA ARG A 169 3.76 -13.86 6.32
C ARG A 169 5.16 -13.78 6.90
N LYS A 170 6.07 -13.09 6.20
CA LYS A 170 7.47 -12.94 6.64
C LYS A 170 7.79 -11.56 7.21
N THR A 171 6.91 -10.58 7.02
CA THR A 171 7.19 -9.17 7.34
C THR A 171 5.97 -8.50 7.95
N LEU A 172 6.15 -7.77 9.05
CA LEU A 172 5.14 -6.94 9.71
C LEU A 172 5.63 -5.48 9.70
N VAL A 173 4.98 -4.60 8.95
CA VAL A 173 5.34 -3.18 8.89
C VAL A 173 4.48 -2.39 9.87
N LEU A 174 5.14 -1.73 10.84
CA LEU A 174 4.53 -0.81 11.81
C LEU A 174 4.57 0.61 11.24
N LEU A 175 3.42 1.24 11.03
CA LEU A 175 3.30 2.59 10.46
C LEU A 175 2.51 3.47 11.43
N GLY A 176 2.82 4.76 11.49
CA GLY A 176 2.13 5.69 12.40
C GLY A 176 2.93 6.96 12.67
N ALA A 177 2.22 7.97 13.17
CA ALA A 177 2.76 9.27 13.55
C ALA A 177 3.98 9.18 14.49
N HIS A 178 4.81 10.21 14.50
CA HIS A 178 5.97 10.24 15.40
C HIS A 178 5.50 10.26 16.87
N GLY A 179 6.20 9.49 17.72
CA GLY A 179 5.86 9.37 19.15
C GLY A 179 4.68 8.44 19.49
N VAL A 180 3.97 7.86 18.51
CA VAL A 180 2.79 6.99 18.75
C VAL A 180 3.09 5.65 19.44
N GLY A 181 4.37 5.30 19.64
CA GLY A 181 4.79 4.12 20.41
C GLY A 181 5.28 2.92 19.59
N ARG A 182 5.46 3.04 18.26
CA ARG A 182 5.95 1.94 17.39
C ARG A 182 7.18 1.19 17.93
N ARG A 183 8.20 1.92 18.39
CA ARG A 183 9.39 1.35 19.04
C ARG A 183 9.09 0.51 20.28
N HIS A 184 8.10 0.90 21.08
CA HIS A 184 7.70 0.16 22.28
C HIS A 184 6.98 -1.14 21.89
N ILE A 185 6.02 -1.07 20.97
CA ILE A 185 5.31 -2.23 20.41
C ILE A 185 6.29 -3.27 19.84
N LYS A 186 7.22 -2.82 18.98
CA LYS A 186 8.31 -3.64 18.44
C LYS A 186 9.09 -4.36 19.54
N ASN A 187 9.57 -3.61 20.53
CA ASN A 187 10.40 -4.17 21.59
C ASN A 187 9.62 -5.17 22.46
N THR A 188 8.33 -4.93 22.71
CA THR A 188 7.45 -5.84 23.46
C THR A 188 7.19 -7.13 22.65
N LEU A 189 6.89 -7.05 21.35
CA LEU A 189 6.71 -8.24 20.50
C LEU A 189 7.96 -9.14 20.47
N ILE A 190 9.15 -8.56 20.30
CA ILE A 190 10.42 -9.31 20.24
C ILE A 190 10.79 -9.88 21.62
N THR A 191 10.53 -9.15 22.71
CA THR A 191 10.77 -9.66 24.07
C THR A 191 9.81 -10.80 24.43
N LYS A 192 8.56 -10.75 23.94
CA LYS A 192 7.50 -11.72 24.26
C LYS A 192 7.58 -12.99 23.41
N HIS A 193 7.99 -12.89 22.13
CA HIS A 193 8.14 -14.04 21.22
C HIS A 193 9.44 -13.94 20.39
N PRO A 194 10.63 -14.12 21.00
CA PRO A 194 11.92 -14.05 20.31
C PRO A 194 12.12 -15.18 19.27
N ASP A 195 11.30 -16.23 19.34
CA ASP A 195 11.18 -17.34 18.39
C ASP A 195 10.24 -17.06 17.22
N ARG A 196 9.50 -15.92 17.23
CA ARG A 196 8.57 -15.51 16.16
C ARG A 196 8.97 -14.21 15.48
N PHE A 197 9.52 -13.24 16.21
CA PHE A 197 9.79 -11.89 15.71
C PHE A 197 11.25 -11.45 15.87
N ALA A 198 11.78 -10.77 14.85
CA ALA A 198 13.05 -10.07 14.93
C ALA A 198 12.98 -8.69 14.23
N TYR A 199 13.91 -7.80 14.56
CA TYR A 199 14.09 -6.51 13.90
C TYR A 199 15.38 -6.52 13.08
N PRO A 200 15.40 -6.03 11.83
CA PRO A 200 16.65 -5.92 11.07
C PRO A 200 17.58 -4.90 11.71
N ILE A 201 18.76 -5.35 12.11
CA ILE A 201 19.82 -4.49 12.62
C ILE A 201 20.22 -3.47 11.54
N PRO A 202 20.04 -2.16 11.80
CA PRO A 202 20.35 -1.12 10.82
C PRO A 202 21.86 -0.97 10.63
N HIS A 203 22.26 -0.46 9.48
CA HIS A 203 23.65 -0.11 9.19
C HIS A 203 23.88 1.37 9.46
N THR A 204 25.13 1.77 9.77
CA THR A 204 25.52 3.17 9.92
C THR A 204 26.97 3.43 9.53
N THR A 205 27.24 4.65 9.04
CA THR A 205 28.61 5.17 8.79
C THR A 205 29.22 5.85 10.02
N ARG A 206 28.47 5.98 11.12
CA ARG A 206 29.01 6.53 12.39
C ARG A 206 30.05 5.54 12.95
N PRO A 207 31.21 6.00 13.45
CA PRO A 207 32.14 5.10 14.16
C PRO A 207 31.50 4.49 15.43
N PRO A 208 31.85 3.25 15.78
CA PRO A 208 31.39 2.62 17.02
C PRO A 208 31.94 3.35 18.25
N LYS A 209 31.10 3.47 19.29
CA LYS A 209 31.51 3.88 20.63
C LYS A 209 32.19 2.70 21.34
N LYS A 210 32.91 2.97 22.44
CA LYS A 210 33.71 1.96 23.17
C LYS A 210 32.93 0.70 23.58
N ASP A 211 31.63 0.86 23.85
CA ASP A 211 30.74 -0.19 24.34
C ASP A 211 29.77 -0.71 23.25
N GLU A 212 29.99 -0.34 21.97
CA GLU A 212 29.16 -0.77 20.84
C GLU A 212 29.82 -1.89 20.01
N GLU A 213 29.18 -3.06 20.00
CA GLU A 213 29.61 -4.21 19.20
C GLU A 213 28.96 -4.22 17.81
N ASN A 214 29.74 -4.53 16.78
CA ASN A 214 29.27 -4.64 15.39
C ASN A 214 28.30 -5.81 15.22
N GLY A 215 27.16 -5.59 14.58
CA GLY A 215 26.12 -6.60 14.38
C GLY A 215 25.27 -6.87 15.62
N LYS A 216 25.22 -5.93 16.58
CA LYS A 216 24.37 -6.01 17.79
C LYS A 216 23.27 -4.94 17.77
N ASN A 217 23.66 -3.67 17.89
CA ASN A 217 22.74 -2.53 17.75
C ASN A 217 22.79 -1.90 16.36
N TYR A 218 23.96 -1.94 15.72
CA TYR A 218 24.22 -1.46 14.36
C TYR A 218 25.23 -2.37 13.67
N TYR A 219 25.18 -2.41 12.33
CA TYR A 219 26.31 -2.77 11.50
C TYR A 219 27.10 -1.52 11.13
N PHE A 220 28.38 -1.47 11.49
CA PHE A 220 29.26 -0.34 11.22
C PHE A 220 29.96 -0.52 9.87
N VAL A 221 29.74 0.41 8.94
CA VAL A 221 30.24 0.35 7.55
C VAL A 221 30.96 1.66 7.17
N SER A 222 31.79 1.63 6.12
CA SER A 222 32.35 2.88 5.57
C SER A 222 31.29 3.68 4.81
N HIS A 223 31.51 4.99 4.68
CA HIS A 223 30.65 5.86 3.88
C HIS A 223 30.60 5.40 2.42
N ASP A 224 31.76 5.08 1.83
CA ASP A 224 31.89 4.66 0.43
C ASP A 224 31.12 3.36 0.16
N GLN A 225 31.21 2.37 1.06
CA GLN A 225 30.46 1.11 0.94
C GLN A 225 28.95 1.37 1.02
N MET A 226 28.50 2.19 1.98
CA MET A 226 27.08 2.49 2.12
C MET A 226 26.54 3.25 0.89
N MET A 227 27.31 4.18 0.33
CA MET A 227 26.95 4.89 -0.91
C MET A 227 26.92 3.95 -2.13
N GLN A 228 27.84 3.00 -2.23
CA GLN A 228 27.83 1.98 -3.28
C GLN A 228 26.59 1.08 -3.17
N ASP A 229 26.33 0.52 -1.98
CA ASP A 229 25.16 -0.31 -1.69
C ASP A 229 23.83 0.41 -1.98
N ILE A 230 23.75 1.71 -1.66
CA ILE A 230 22.59 2.57 -1.96
C ILE A 230 22.42 2.71 -3.48
N SER A 231 23.49 2.94 -4.24
CA SER A 231 23.42 3.03 -5.72
C SER A 231 23.02 1.70 -6.37
N ASN A 232 23.32 0.57 -5.72
CA ASN A 232 22.89 -0.78 -6.11
C ASN A 232 21.45 -1.10 -5.68
N ASN A 233 20.73 -0.19 -5.01
CA ASN A 233 19.39 -0.38 -4.45
C ASN A 233 19.31 -1.48 -3.36
N GLU A 234 20.38 -1.71 -2.60
CA GLU A 234 20.40 -2.75 -1.55
C GLU A 234 19.77 -2.31 -0.21
N TYR A 235 19.40 -1.04 -0.07
CA TYR A 235 18.75 -0.47 1.11
C TYR A 235 17.25 -0.29 0.90
N LEU A 236 16.45 -0.71 1.90
CA LEU A 236 15.01 -0.43 1.95
C LEU A 236 14.76 1.07 2.23
N GLU A 237 15.52 1.61 3.18
CA GLU A 237 15.49 3.01 3.59
C GLU A 237 16.90 3.45 3.99
N TYR A 238 17.19 4.74 3.84
CA TYR A 238 18.39 5.37 4.37
C TYR A 238 18.17 6.87 4.60
N GLY A 239 18.95 7.46 5.50
CA GLY A 239 18.92 8.88 5.83
C GLY A 239 20.16 9.31 6.61
N SER A 240 20.29 10.62 6.87
CA SER A 240 21.45 11.20 7.56
C SER A 240 21.05 11.86 8.88
N HIS A 241 21.88 11.67 9.91
CA HIS A 241 21.70 12.23 11.25
C HIS A 241 23.08 12.44 11.90
N GLU A 242 23.35 13.62 12.46
CA GLU A 242 24.65 13.97 13.09
C GLU A 242 25.85 13.62 12.18
N ASP A 243 25.81 14.09 10.93
CA ASP A 243 26.81 13.89 9.86
C ASP A 243 27.14 12.42 9.50
N ALA A 244 26.41 11.45 10.07
CA ALA A 244 26.48 10.03 9.74
C ALA A 244 25.22 9.57 8.99
N MET A 245 25.37 8.57 8.13
CA MET A 245 24.25 7.90 7.47
C MET A 245 23.78 6.70 8.30
N TYR A 246 22.49 6.39 8.19
CA TYR A 246 21.81 5.25 8.81
C TYR A 246 20.83 4.65 7.80
N GLY A 247 20.62 3.33 7.83
CA GLY A 247 19.66 2.70 6.92
C GLY A 247 19.43 1.21 7.16
N THR A 248 18.33 0.69 6.62
CA THR A 248 17.92 -0.71 6.76
C THR A 248 18.25 -1.47 5.47
N LYS A 249 19.34 -2.24 5.47
CA LYS A 249 19.76 -3.04 4.31
C LYS A 249 18.81 -4.23 4.09
N LEU A 250 18.35 -4.43 2.85
CA LEU A 250 17.43 -5.51 2.46
C LEU A 250 17.96 -6.90 2.86
N GLU A 251 19.27 -7.06 2.84
CA GLU A 251 19.96 -8.29 3.21
C GLU A 251 19.75 -8.71 4.67
N THR A 252 19.64 -7.76 5.60
CA THR A 252 19.32 -8.07 7.00
C THR A 252 17.90 -8.61 7.14
N ILE A 253 16.98 -8.13 6.30
CA ILE A 253 15.57 -8.60 6.27
C ILE A 253 15.51 -10.02 5.70
N ARG A 254 16.26 -10.32 4.63
CA ARG A 254 16.35 -11.68 4.06
C ARG A 254 16.84 -12.71 5.08
N LYS A 255 17.87 -12.38 5.85
CA LYS A 255 18.40 -13.28 6.90
C LYS A 255 17.39 -13.62 8.00
N ILE A 256 16.51 -12.69 8.36
CA ILE A 256 15.38 -12.95 9.26
C ILE A 256 14.36 -13.89 8.58
N HIS A 257 14.03 -13.64 7.31
CA HIS A 257 13.12 -14.46 6.51
C HIS A 257 13.63 -15.89 6.23
N GLU A 258 14.94 -16.11 6.27
CA GLU A 258 15.63 -17.40 6.14
C GLU A 258 15.62 -18.20 7.44
N GLN A 259 15.75 -17.52 8.59
CA GLN A 259 15.58 -18.10 9.94
C GLN A 259 14.12 -18.51 10.23
N GLY A 260 13.17 -18.22 9.32
CA GLY A 260 11.75 -18.52 9.48
C GLY A 260 10.99 -17.52 10.37
N LEU A 261 11.66 -16.48 10.84
CA LEU A 261 11.13 -15.43 11.70
C LEU A 261 10.38 -14.35 10.89
N ILE A 262 9.50 -13.61 11.57
CA ILE A 262 8.82 -12.45 11.02
C ILE A 262 9.67 -11.20 11.28
N ALA A 263 10.10 -10.54 10.21
CA ALA A 263 10.79 -9.25 10.29
C ALA A 263 9.80 -8.13 10.63
N ILE A 264 9.95 -7.53 11.81
CA ILE A 264 9.25 -6.29 12.16
C ILE A 264 10.00 -5.13 11.52
N LEU A 265 9.29 -4.28 10.76
CA LEU A 265 9.82 -3.07 10.14
C LEU A 265 9.16 -1.84 10.77
N ASP A 266 9.92 -0.79 11.06
CA ASP A 266 9.47 0.40 11.82
C ASP A 266 9.75 1.69 11.01
N VAL A 267 9.38 1.62 9.73
CA VAL A 267 9.77 2.56 8.67
C VAL A 267 8.84 3.77 8.58
N GLU A 268 9.25 4.81 7.84
CA GLU A 268 8.31 5.88 7.46
C GLU A 268 7.34 5.43 6.35
N PRO A 269 6.12 5.99 6.26
CA PRO A 269 5.18 5.64 5.20
C PRO A 269 5.71 5.78 3.78
N GLN A 270 6.67 6.69 3.56
CA GLN A 270 7.35 6.88 2.27
C GLN A 270 8.13 5.62 1.81
N VAL A 271 8.53 4.76 2.76
CA VAL A 271 9.30 3.52 2.54
C VAL A 271 8.38 2.34 2.19
N ILE A 272 7.07 2.42 2.48
CA ILE A 272 6.06 1.48 1.95
C ILE A 272 6.21 1.35 0.43
N SER A 273 6.56 2.46 -0.21
CA SER A 273 6.68 2.57 -1.64
C SER A 273 7.99 2.03 -2.22
N CYS A 274 8.99 1.68 -1.40
CA CYS A 274 10.09 0.79 -1.83
C CYS A 274 9.63 -0.68 -1.93
N LEU A 275 8.50 -1.03 -1.31
CA LEU A 275 7.88 -2.36 -1.45
C LEU A 275 6.82 -2.37 -2.58
N LEU A 276 6.19 -1.23 -2.88
CA LEU A 276 5.28 -0.99 -4.02
C LEU A 276 5.34 0.50 -4.48
N TRP A 277 6.27 0.83 -5.40
CA TRP A 277 6.52 2.08 -6.18
C TRP A 277 6.34 3.50 -5.54
N CYS A 278 7.41 4.33 -5.61
CA CYS A 278 7.65 5.61 -4.89
C CYS A 278 7.04 6.92 -5.43
N LEU A 279 6.78 7.86 -4.50
CA LEU A 279 6.99 9.33 -4.69
C LEU A 279 7.28 10.06 -3.34
N ARG A 280 7.64 11.37 -3.39
CA ARG A 280 8.70 12.03 -2.55
C ARG A 280 8.58 13.58 -2.67
N MET A 281 8.93 14.53 -1.77
CA MET A 281 9.40 14.70 -0.35
C MET A 281 9.23 16.22 0.01
N PRO A 282 9.20 16.72 1.28
CA PRO A 282 10.44 17.10 2.01
C PRO A 282 10.40 17.03 3.56
N THR A 283 11.54 17.31 4.21
CA THR A 283 11.85 17.06 5.63
C THR A 283 11.92 18.30 6.55
N ALA A 284 11.88 18.06 7.88
CA ALA A 284 12.91 18.51 8.86
C ALA A 284 12.43 19.22 10.18
N VAL A 285 12.54 18.47 11.29
CA VAL A 285 13.03 18.90 12.64
C VAL A 285 12.18 19.93 13.46
N PRO A 286 12.57 20.39 14.69
CA PRO A 286 11.83 19.94 15.88
C PRO A 286 11.33 21.06 16.83
N GLY A 287 10.58 20.70 17.88
CA GLY A 287 10.24 21.62 18.98
C GLY A 287 9.23 21.02 19.97
N GLN A 288 9.41 21.28 21.26
CA GLN A 288 8.62 20.66 22.35
C GLN A 288 7.40 21.50 22.75
N ASN A 289 6.27 20.81 22.99
CA ASN A 289 5.20 21.18 23.93
C ASN A 289 4.28 19.95 24.08
N GLN A 290 3.71 19.65 25.25
CA GLN A 290 2.97 18.40 25.44
C GLN A 290 1.59 18.39 24.75
N ASP A 291 0.85 19.50 24.78
CA ASP A 291 -0.41 19.61 24.02
C ASP A 291 -0.16 19.72 22.51
N GLU A 292 0.90 20.44 22.09
CA GLU A 292 1.30 20.48 20.68
C GLU A 292 1.75 19.13 20.16
N SER A 293 2.46 18.31 20.94
CA SER A 293 2.90 16.98 20.46
C SER A 293 1.72 16.05 20.23
N LEU A 294 0.67 16.11 21.07
CA LEU A 294 -0.58 15.39 20.84
C LEU A 294 -1.35 15.90 19.62
N GLN A 295 -1.39 17.23 19.39
CA GLN A 295 -2.03 17.81 18.19
C GLN A 295 -1.26 17.48 16.90
N ARG A 296 0.08 17.52 16.93
CA ARG A 296 0.94 17.12 15.81
C ARG A 296 0.79 15.63 15.52
N LEU A 297 0.84 14.77 16.53
CA LEU A 297 0.62 13.33 16.43
C LEU A 297 -0.76 13.01 15.82
N GLN A 298 -1.83 13.68 16.27
CA GLN A 298 -3.16 13.53 15.66
C GLN A 298 -3.18 13.98 14.20
N LYS A 299 -2.59 15.15 13.88
CA LYS A 299 -2.51 15.68 12.51
C LYS A 299 -1.70 14.77 11.58
N GLU A 300 -0.61 14.20 12.07
CA GLU A 300 0.20 13.22 11.36
C GLU A 300 -0.57 11.92 11.11
N SER A 301 -1.28 11.38 12.11
CA SER A 301 -2.16 10.21 11.94
C SER A 301 -3.30 10.48 10.95
N ASP A 302 -3.92 11.67 11.00
CA ASP A 302 -4.96 12.09 10.06
C ASP A 302 -4.46 12.18 8.62
N ILE A 303 -3.25 12.72 8.40
CA ILE A 303 -2.61 12.79 7.08
C ILE A 303 -2.22 11.38 6.61
N LEU A 304 -1.60 10.59 7.49
CA LEU A 304 -1.19 9.21 7.21
C LEU A 304 -2.38 8.34 6.80
N GLN A 305 -3.52 8.49 7.48
CA GLN A 305 -4.76 7.81 7.09
C GLN A 305 -5.28 8.33 5.74
N ARG A 306 -5.40 9.65 5.54
CA ARG A 306 -5.97 10.21 4.29
C ARG A 306 -5.13 9.91 3.06
N THR A 307 -3.81 9.84 3.18
CA THR A 307 -2.90 9.57 2.06
C THR A 307 -2.70 8.08 1.81
N TYR A 308 -2.53 7.27 2.86
CA TYR A 308 -2.05 5.89 2.72
C TYR A 308 -3.06 4.81 3.19
N ALA A 309 -4.32 5.16 3.53
CA ALA A 309 -5.37 4.20 3.94
C ALA A 309 -5.48 2.96 3.06
N HIS A 310 -5.29 3.14 1.75
CA HIS A 310 -5.42 2.12 0.73
C HIS A 310 -4.27 1.08 0.75
N TYR A 311 -3.14 1.41 1.38
CA TYR A 311 -2.02 0.49 1.61
C TYR A 311 -2.11 -0.31 2.91
N PHE A 312 -3.18 -0.18 3.70
CA PHE A 312 -3.24 -0.72 5.06
C PHE A 312 -4.11 -1.99 5.17
N ASP A 313 -3.57 -3.02 5.82
CA ASP A 313 -4.31 -4.25 6.15
C ASP A 313 -5.15 -4.09 7.43
N LEU A 314 -4.69 -3.29 8.40
CA LEU A 314 -5.34 -3.08 9.70
C LEU A 314 -4.97 -1.72 10.32
N THR A 315 -5.91 -1.10 11.05
CA THR A 315 -5.70 0.08 11.90
C THR A 315 -6.02 -0.23 13.36
N ILE A 316 -5.13 0.15 14.30
CA ILE A 316 -5.32 0.00 15.75
C ILE A 316 -5.10 1.36 16.43
N ILE A 317 -5.97 1.71 17.38
CA ILE A 317 -5.80 2.90 18.22
C ILE A 317 -5.01 2.50 19.45
N ASN A 318 -3.74 2.93 19.54
CA ASN A 318 -2.86 2.60 20.66
C ASN A 318 -3.21 3.42 21.92
N ASN A 319 -4.24 2.98 22.64
CA ASN A 319 -4.60 3.52 23.95
C ASN A 319 -3.79 2.85 25.08
N GLU A 320 -3.66 1.53 25.00
CA GLU A 320 -3.00 0.66 25.98
C GLU A 320 -2.12 -0.36 25.24
N ILE A 321 -0.92 -0.64 25.77
CA ILE A 321 0.08 -1.42 25.06
C ILE A 321 -0.30 -2.90 24.96
N ASP A 322 -0.76 -3.52 26.04
CA ASP A 322 -1.04 -4.96 26.08
C ASP A 322 -2.21 -5.34 25.17
N GLU A 323 -3.25 -4.51 25.13
CA GLU A 323 -4.36 -4.65 24.18
C GLU A 323 -3.93 -4.40 22.72
N THR A 324 -3.00 -3.47 22.48
CA THR A 324 -2.42 -3.26 21.13
C THR A 324 -1.59 -4.47 20.68
N ILE A 325 -0.86 -5.09 21.60
CA ILE A 325 -0.08 -6.32 21.38
C ILE A 325 -1.03 -7.51 21.13
N ARG A 326 -2.08 -7.67 21.93
CA ARG A 326 -3.08 -8.75 21.76
C ARG A 326 -3.76 -8.69 20.38
N HIS A 327 -4.22 -7.51 19.97
CA HIS A 327 -4.81 -7.32 18.63
C HIS A 327 -3.81 -7.59 17.49
N LEU A 328 -2.51 -7.29 17.68
CA LEU A 328 -1.47 -7.62 16.71
C LEU A 328 -1.17 -9.12 16.62
N GLU A 329 -1.16 -9.81 17.76
CA GLU A 329 -1.00 -11.27 17.81
C GLU A 329 -2.16 -11.97 17.09
N GLU A 330 -3.40 -11.55 17.37
CA GLU A 330 -4.61 -12.04 16.69
C GLU A 330 -4.59 -11.75 15.18
N ALA A 331 -4.18 -10.54 14.77
CA ALA A 331 -4.10 -10.17 13.36
C ALA A 331 -3.02 -10.96 12.59
N VAL A 332 -1.82 -11.12 13.17
CA VAL A 332 -0.74 -11.91 12.56
C VAL A 332 -1.15 -13.37 12.41
N GLU A 333 -1.80 -13.95 13.42
CA GLU A 333 -2.28 -15.33 13.38
C GLU A 333 -3.40 -15.50 12.34
N LEU A 334 -4.40 -14.62 12.32
CA LEU A 334 -5.48 -14.63 11.33
C LEU A 334 -4.95 -14.56 9.90
N VAL A 335 -4.00 -13.66 9.62
CA VAL A 335 -3.44 -13.46 8.28
C VAL A 335 -2.51 -14.61 7.86
N CYS A 336 -1.98 -15.39 8.81
CA CYS A 336 -1.22 -16.62 8.53
C CYS A 336 -2.07 -17.90 8.43
N THR A 337 -3.32 -17.88 8.90
CA THR A 337 -4.21 -19.08 9.00
C THR A 337 -5.44 -19.02 8.11
N ALA A 338 -5.94 -17.83 7.73
CA ALA A 338 -7.06 -17.65 6.82
C ALA A 338 -6.59 -17.39 5.37
N PRO A 339 -7.33 -17.85 4.33
CA PRO A 339 -7.10 -17.46 2.94
C PRO A 339 -7.13 -15.94 2.75
N GLN A 340 -6.22 -15.41 1.92
CA GLN A 340 -5.99 -13.97 1.77
C GLN A 340 -6.23 -13.50 0.33
N TRP A 341 -6.82 -12.32 0.18
CA TRP A 341 -6.87 -11.60 -1.11
C TRP A 341 -5.59 -10.80 -1.29
N VAL A 342 -4.73 -11.23 -2.22
CA VAL A 342 -3.45 -10.56 -2.52
C VAL A 342 -3.47 -9.93 -3.92
N PRO A 343 -2.68 -8.88 -4.17
CA PRO A 343 -2.49 -8.34 -5.52
C PRO A 343 -2.01 -9.43 -6.49
N VAL A 344 -2.53 -9.42 -7.73
CA VAL A 344 -2.12 -10.35 -8.80
C VAL A 344 -0.61 -10.27 -9.07
N SER A 345 -0.03 -9.07 -8.94
CA SER A 345 1.41 -8.78 -9.04
C SER A 345 2.29 -9.38 -7.93
N TRP A 346 1.72 -10.12 -6.95
CA TRP A 346 2.49 -10.93 -6.00
C TRP A 346 2.66 -12.39 -6.45
N VAL A 347 1.99 -12.79 -7.55
CA VAL A 347 1.89 -14.18 -8.02
C VAL A 347 2.50 -14.37 -9.42
N TYR A 348 2.44 -13.34 -10.26
CA TYR A 348 2.91 -13.34 -11.65
C TYR A 348 4.02 -12.30 -11.87
#